data_AF-A0A177AZ81-F1
#
_entry.id   AF-A0A177AZ81-F1
#
_cell.length_a   1.000
_cell.length_b   1.000
_cell.length_c   1.000
_cell.angle_alpha   90.00
_cell.angle_beta   90.00
_cell.angle_gamma   90.00
#
_symmetry.space_group_name_H-M   'P 1'
#
loop_
_entity.id
_entity.type
_entity.pdbx_description
1 polymer ?
#
loop_
_entity_poly.entity_id
_entity_poly.type
_entity_poly.pdbx_seq_one_letter_code
_entity_poly.pdbx_strand_id
1 'polypeptide(L)'
;MLNQNIYRRYIANARERNRTQSLNEAFEQLRTSIPTLPSDKLSKIQTLRLATNYINFLNIALSETPSISEYDEKIQYSDTRETVHDM
;
A
#
# COMPACT_ATOMS: atom_id res chain seq x y z
N MET A 1 49.02 -20.35 -4.70
CA MET A 1 48.29 -19.21 -4.10
C MET A 1 46.99 -19.01 -4.86
N LEU A 2 45.84 -18.92 -4.18
CA LEU A 2 44.58 -18.51 -4.82
C LEU A 2 44.81 -17.18 -5.52
N ASN A 3 44.49 -17.10 -6.82
CA ASN A 3 44.65 -15.89 -7.60
C ASN A 3 43.85 -14.76 -6.91
N GLN A 4 44.54 -13.74 -6.40
CA GLN A 4 43.93 -12.65 -5.64
C GLN A 4 42.78 -11.96 -6.40
N ASN A 5 42.82 -11.98 -7.74
CA ASN A 5 41.71 -11.47 -8.57
C ASN A 5 40.44 -12.30 -8.43
N ILE A 6 40.54 -13.63 -8.31
CA ILE A 6 39.37 -14.51 -8.12
C ILE A 6 38.74 -14.23 -6.75
N TYR A 7 39.55 -14.08 -5.71
CA TYR A 7 39.06 -13.76 -4.36
C TYR A 7 38.35 -12.40 -4.32
N ARG A 8 38.92 -11.36 -4.93
CA ARG A 8 38.28 -10.03 -5.02
C ARG A 8 36.94 -10.08 -5.76
N ARG A 9 36.86 -10.79 -6.89
CA ARG A 9 35.60 -10.98 -7.64
C ARG A 9 34.57 -11.74 -6.82
N TYR A 10 34.98 -12.78 -6.10
CA TYR A 10 34.09 -13.54 -5.22
C TYR A 10 33.45 -12.65 -4.15
N ILE A 11 34.25 -11.83 -3.46
CA ILE A 11 33.75 -10.90 -2.43
C ILE A 11 32.83 -9.84 -3.04
N ALA A 12 33.17 -9.28 -4.20
CA ALA A 12 32.32 -8.31 -4.90
C ALA A 12 30.96 -8.92 -5.27
N ASN A 13 30.94 -10.13 -5.82
CA ASN A 13 29.71 -10.84 -6.17
C ASN A 13 28.85 -11.15 -4.94
N ALA A 14 29.47 -11.53 -3.82
CA ALA A 14 28.75 -11.77 -2.57
C ALA A 14 28.07 -10.49 -2.05
N ARG A 15 28.76 -9.34 -2.12
CA ARG A 15 28.19 -8.03 -1.76
C ARG A 15 27.01 -7.65 -2.64
N GLU A 16 27.13 -7.84 -3.95
CA GLU A 16 26.05 -7.49 -4.88
C GLU A 16 24.83 -8.41 -4.70
N ARG A 17 25.06 -9.69 -4.38
CA ARG A 17 23.98 -10.62 -4.01
C ARG A 17 23.25 -10.15 -2.76
N ASN A 18 23.97 -9.77 -1.70
CA ASN A 18 23.37 -9.27 -0.47
C ASN A 18 22.57 -7.99 -0.73
N ARG A 19 23.11 -7.06 -1.52
CA ARG A 19 22.40 -5.83 -1.92
C ARG A 19 21.09 -6.16 -2.66
N THR A 20 21.13 -7.11 -3.58
CA THR A 20 19.95 -7.55 -4.34
C THR A 20 18.94 -8.27 -3.46
N GLN A 21 19.40 -9.06 -2.49
CA GLN A 21 18.54 -9.72 -1.51
C GLN A 21 17.80 -8.70 -0.65
N SER A 22 18.48 -7.71 -0.07
CA SER A 22 17.84 -6.65 0.71
C SER A 22 16.82 -5.86 -0.10
N LEU A 23 17.09 -5.62 -1.40
CA LEU A 23 16.12 -4.99 -2.29
C LEU A 23 14.87 -5.88 -2.50
N ASN A 24 15.05 -7.18 -2.67
CA ASN A 24 13.92 -8.10 -2.85
C ASN A 24 13.10 -8.22 -1.57
N GLU A 25 13.73 -8.25 -0.39
CA GLU A 25 13.04 -8.22 0.91
C GLU A 25 12.17 -6.97 1.06
N ALA A 26 12.68 -5.79 0.69
CA ALA A 26 11.89 -4.57 0.67
C ALA A 26 10.70 -4.64 -0.32
N PHE A 27 10.87 -5.29 -1.48
CA PHE A 27 9.77 -5.53 -2.42
C PHE A 27 8.70 -6.46 -1.84
N GLU A 28 9.08 -7.50 -1.10
CA GLU A 28 8.10 -8.37 -0.42
C GLU A 28 7.33 -7.61 0.66
N GLN A 29 7.99 -6.78 1.46
CA GLN A 29 7.32 -5.91 2.45
C GLN A 29 6.35 -4.92 1.79
N LEU A 30 6.71 -4.38 0.63
CA LEU A 30 5.81 -3.52 -0.13
C LEU A 30 4.57 -4.30 -0.58
N ARG A 31 4.73 -5.53 -1.09
CA ARG A 31 3.60 -6.38 -1.51
C ARG A 31 2.64 -6.66 -0.36
N THR A 32 3.13 -6.93 0.84
CA THR A 32 2.26 -7.18 2.01
C THR A 32 1.45 -5.96 2.42
N SER A 33 1.85 -4.75 2.01
CA SER A 33 1.13 -3.52 2.30
C SER A 33 0.07 -3.17 1.24
N ILE A 34 0.08 -3.86 0.10
CA ILE A 34 -0.86 -3.62 -1.00
C ILE A 34 -2.03 -4.61 -0.85
N PRO A 35 -3.30 -4.13 -0.90
CA PRO A 35 -4.46 -5.02 -0.84
C PRO A 35 -4.58 -5.85 -2.13
N THR A 36 -4.26 -7.14 -2.06
CA THR A 36 -4.36 -8.12 -3.17
C THR A 36 -4.95 -9.45 -2.68
N LEU A 37 -5.27 -10.36 -3.61
CA LEU A 37 -5.64 -11.73 -3.22
C LEU A 37 -4.39 -12.52 -2.79
N PRO A 38 -4.50 -13.48 -1.86
CA PRO A 38 -3.35 -14.24 -1.35
C PRO A 38 -2.56 -15.02 -2.42
N SER A 39 -3.19 -15.35 -3.55
CA SER A 39 -2.57 -16.07 -4.66
C SER A 39 -1.88 -15.19 -5.69
N ASP A 40 -2.01 -13.86 -5.59
CA ASP A 40 -1.56 -12.95 -6.64
C ASP A 40 -0.04 -12.85 -6.65
N LYS A 41 0.58 -13.42 -7.68
CA LYS A 41 2.02 -13.24 -7.93
C LYS A 41 2.26 -11.93 -8.67
N LEU A 42 2.61 -10.90 -7.92
CA LEU A 42 2.92 -9.58 -8.48
C LEU A 42 4.37 -9.46 -8.95
N SER A 43 4.56 -9.07 -10.21
CA SER A 43 5.87 -8.63 -10.70
C SER A 43 6.31 -7.31 -10.03
N LYS A 44 7.60 -6.97 -10.12
CA LYS A 44 8.15 -5.72 -9.53
C LYS A 44 7.42 -4.48 -10.08
N ILE A 45 7.17 -4.42 -11.39
CA ILE A 45 6.47 -3.29 -12.01
C ILE A 45 5.00 -3.21 -11.58
N GLN A 46 4.31 -4.35 -11.49
CA GLN A 46 2.92 -4.38 -10.99
C GLN A 46 2.85 -3.91 -9.54
N THR A 47 3.78 -4.37 -8.70
CA THR A 47 3.89 -3.96 -7.28
C THR A 47 4.02 -2.44 -7.16
N LEU A 48 4.92 -1.82 -7.93
CA LEU A 48 5.10 -0.37 -7.92
C LEU A 48 3.85 0.37 -8.40
N ARG A 49 3.21 -0.09 -9.47
CA ARG A 49 1.98 0.54 -9.99
C ARG A 49 0.84 0.45 -8.99
N LEU A 50 0.62 -0.72 -8.40
CA LEU A 50 -0.44 -0.92 -7.40
C LEU A 50 -0.17 -0.13 -6.12
N ALA A 51 1.08 -0.04 -5.67
CA ALA A 51 1.45 0.80 -4.53
C ALA A 51 1.09 2.28 -4.75
N THR A 52 1.46 2.85 -5.91
CA THR A 52 1.11 4.24 -6.25
C THR A 52 -0.39 4.45 -6.31
N ASN A 53 -1.12 3.54 -6.96
CA ASN A 53 -2.57 3.60 -7.04
C ASN A 53 -3.22 3.51 -5.66
N TYR A 54 -2.70 2.65 -4.78
CA TYR A 54 -3.22 2.49 -3.44
C TYR A 54 -3.00 3.73 -2.57
N ILE A 55 -1.82 4.37 -2.66
CA ILE A 55 -1.57 5.67 -2.00
C ILE A 55 -2.58 6.72 -2.50
N ASN A 56 -2.80 6.81 -3.81
CA ASN A 56 -3.77 7.76 -4.37
C ASN A 56 -5.20 7.46 -3.89
N PHE A 57 -5.59 6.20 -3.87
CA PHE A 57 -6.88 5.77 -3.35
C PHE A 57 -7.07 6.19 -1.89
N LEU A 58 -6.07 5.95 -1.03
CA LEU A 58 -6.12 6.36 0.38
C LEU A 58 -6.20 7.88 0.54
N ASN A 59 -5.46 8.66 -0.26
CA ASN A 59 -5.55 10.12 -0.25
C ASN A 59 -6.95 10.62 -0.61
N ILE A 60 -7.58 10.03 -1.64
CA ILE A 60 -8.94 10.37 -2.04
C ILE A 60 -9.92 10.00 -0.92
N ALA A 61 -9.83 8.77 -0.40
CA ALA A 61 -10.70 8.31 0.68
C ALA A 61 -10.62 9.22 1.93
N LEU A 62 -9.43 9.70 2.28
CA LEU A 62 -9.22 10.62 3.39
C LEU A 62 -9.68 12.07 3.10
N SER A 63 -9.81 12.44 1.82
CA SER A 63 -10.27 13.77 1.41
C SER A 63 -11.78 13.83 1.20
N GLU A 64 -12.39 12.70 0.80
CA GLU A 64 -13.82 12.56 0.53
C GLU A 64 -14.63 12.13 1.75
N THR A 65 -14.00 11.81 2.89
CA THR A 65 -14.73 11.63 4.14
C THR A 65 -15.42 12.93 4.53
N PRO A 66 -16.77 12.99 4.51
CA PRO A 66 -17.48 14.09 5.15
C PRO A 66 -17.04 14.08 6.61
N SER A 67 -16.72 15.25 7.15
CA SER A 67 -16.51 15.40 8.59
C SER A 67 -17.67 14.72 9.32
N ILE A 68 -17.40 13.94 10.37
CA ILE A 68 -18.44 13.31 11.19
C ILE A 68 -19.50 14.36 11.64
N SER A 69 -19.12 15.64 11.73
CA SER A 69 -20.03 16.77 11.99
C SER A 69 -21.14 16.98 10.94
N GLU A 70 -20.95 16.58 9.68
CA GLU A 70 -21.99 16.68 8.63
C GLU A 70 -23.03 15.55 8.72
N TYR A 71 -22.71 14.43 9.37
CA TYR A 71 -23.66 13.36 9.63
C TYR A 71 -24.56 13.67 10.82
N ASP A 72 -24.02 14.32 11.87
CA ASP A 72 -24.79 14.73 13.04
C ASP A 72 -25.89 15.76 12.70
N GLU A 73 -25.59 16.74 11.81
CA GLU A 73 -26.60 17.71 11.35
C GLU A 73 -27.72 17.06 10.51
N LYS A 74 -27.40 16.04 9.69
CA LYS A 74 -28.41 15.36 8.87
C LYS A 74 -29.34 14.47 9.69
N ILE A 75 -28.83 13.83 10.74
CA ILE A 75 -29.66 13.00 11.65
C ILE A 75 -30.67 13.88 12.40
N GLN A 76 -30.26 15.07 12.83
CA GLN A 76 -31.12 15.97 13.62
C GLN A 76 -32.25 16.61 12.77
N TYR A 77 -32.03 16.83 11.47
CA TYR A 77 -33.05 17.32 10.54
C TYR A 77 -34.04 16.24 10.06
N SER A 78 -33.65 14.96 10.04
CA SER A 78 -34.55 13.88 9.64
C SER A 78 -35.53 13.48 10.75
N ASP A 79 -35.12 13.57 12.02
CA ASP A 79 -35.92 13.15 13.17
C ASP A 79 -37.13 14.07 13.46
N THR A 80 -37.16 15.26 12.84
CA THR A 80 -38.24 16.26 13.03
C THR A 80 -39.31 16.25 11.92
N ARG A 81 -39.13 15.48 10.84
CA ARG A 81 -40.02 15.51 9.66
C ARG A 81 -41.00 14.35 9.52
N GLU A 82 -40.99 13.37 10.43
CA GLU A 82 -41.90 12.20 10.35
C GLU A 82 -43.18 12.28 11.22
N THR A 83 -43.42 13.34 12.00
CA THR A 83 -44.61 13.42 12.88
C THR A 83 -45.81 14.21 12.33
N VAL A 84 -45.87 14.55 11.05
CA VAL A 84 -47.05 15.25 10.46
C VAL A 84 -47.43 14.66 9.10
N HIS A 85 -47.87 13.41 9.08
CA HIS A 85 -48.74 12.93 8.00
C HIS A 85 -49.76 11.86 8.42
N ASP A 86 -50.28 11.93 9.65
CA ASP A 86 -51.51 11.20 10.03
C ASP A 86 -52.33 12.07 11.00
N MET A 87 -53.13 12.99 10.44
CA MET A 87 -54.37 13.54 11.01
C MET A 87 -55.16 14.27 9.92
#